data_AF-A0AAU6B060-F1
#
_entry.id   AF-A0AAU6B060-F1
#
_cell.length_a   1.000
_cell.length_b   1.000
_cell.length_c   1.000
_cell.angle_alpha   90.00
_cell.angle_beta   90.00
_cell.angle_gamma   90.00
#
_symmetry.space_group_name_H-M   'P 1'
#
loop_
_entity.id
_entity.type
_entity.pdbx_description
1 polymer ?
#
loop_
_entity_poly.entity_id
_entity_poly.type
_entity_poly.pdbx_seq_one_letter_code
_entity_poly.pdbx_strand_id
1 'polypeptide(L)' 'MAKGGPLSWLRRWTDWFENRGVYIPGEESRAVDPVRDFGWLMVAWGAGVAVFILLFAFAV' A
#
# COMPACT_ATOMS: atom_id res chain seq x y z
N MET A 1 4.04 20.73 16.39
CA MET A 1 4.79 20.09 15.29
C MET A 1 5.26 18.73 15.78
N ALA A 2 4.48 17.68 15.52
CA ALA A 2 4.83 16.33 16.00
C ALA A 2 5.94 15.76 15.12
N LYS A 3 7.08 15.39 15.72
CA LYS A 3 8.15 14.64 15.07
C LYS A 3 7.54 13.37 14.47
N GLY A 4 7.43 13.32 13.15
CA GLY A 4 6.95 12.14 12.43
C GLY A 4 7.94 11.00 12.65
N GLY A 5 7.59 10.06 13.52
CA GLY A 5 8.34 8.81 13.65
C GLY A 5 8.38 8.06 12.30
N PRO A 6 9.28 7.10 12.12
CA PRO A 6 9.44 6.38 10.85
C PRO A 6 8.13 5.73 10.33
N LEU A 7 7.20 5.41 11.23
CA LEU A 7 5.87 4.85 10.91
C LEU A 7 4.84 5.90 10.42
N SER A 8 5.12 7.20 10.57
CA SER A 8 4.20 8.27 10.13
C SER A 8 4.05 8.34 8.61
N TRP A 9 5.08 7.89 7.88
CA TRP A 9 5.04 7.78 6.43
C TRP A 9 4.10 6.66 5.99
N LEU A 10 4.12 5.50 6.66
CA LEU A 10 3.21 4.39 6.39
C LEU A 10 1.75 4.82 6.56
N ARG A 11 1.43 5.54 7.65
CA ARG A 11 0.07 6.04 7.87
C ARG A 11 -0.41 6.99 6.77
N ARG A 12 0.45 7.91 6.31
CA ARG A 12 0.12 8.80 5.18
C ARG A 12 -0.12 8.04 3.88
N TRP A 13 0.62 6.95 3.67
CA TRP A 13 0.42 6.07 2.53
C TRP A 13 -0.93 5.34 2.62
N THR A 14 -1.27 4.80 3.80
CA THR A 14 -2.57 4.17 4.04
C THR A 14 -3.72 5.16 3.82
N ASP A 15 -3.64 6.36 4.40
CA ASP A 15 -4.67 7.41 4.27
C ASP A 15 -4.84 7.87 2.80
N TRP A 16 -3.73 7.98 2.06
CA TRP A 16 -3.74 8.31 0.62
C TRP A 16 -4.38 7.20 -0.21
N PHE A 17 -4.12 5.94 0.15
CA PHE A 17 -4.71 4.78 -0.53
C PHE A 17 -6.17 4.60 -0.20
N GLU A 18 -6.62 4.88 1.02
CA GLU A 18 -8.03 4.79 1.40
C GLU A 18 -8.86 5.81 0.62
N ASN A 19 -8.37 7.05 0.49
CA ASN A 19 -9.00 8.06 -0.36
C ASN A 19 -9.04 7.72 -1.86
N ARG A 20 -8.18 6.79 -2.33
CA ARG A 20 -8.19 6.33 -3.73
C ARG A 20 -8.85 4.96 -3.92
N GLY A 21 -8.97 4.19 -2.84
CA GLY A 21 -9.28 2.76 -2.81
C GLY A 21 -10.75 2.45 -2.56
N VAL A 22 -11.47 3.33 -1.85
CA VAL A 22 -12.80 3.00 -1.32
C VAL A 22 -13.81 2.88 -2.45
N TYR A 23 -14.20 1.63 -2.75
CA TYR A 23 -15.34 1.23 -3.56
C TYR A 23 -16.55 2.13 -3.27
N ILE A 24 -17.10 2.75 -4.32
CA ILE A 24 -18.34 3.54 -4.23
C ILE A 24 -19.47 2.59 -4.59
N PRO A 25 -20.39 2.27 -3.67
CA PRO A 25 -21.52 1.40 -3.98
C PRO A 25 -22.41 2.03 -5.06
N GLY A 26 -22.61 1.34 -6.18
CA GLY A 26 -23.48 1.79 -7.28
C GLY A 26 -22.78 2.00 -8.64
N GLU A 27 -21.46 1.88 -8.72
CA GLU A 27 -20.68 1.97 -9.97
C GLU A 27 -20.26 0.59 -10.49
N GLU A 28 -21.24 -0.22 -10.90
CA GLU A 28 -21.01 -1.60 -11.37
C GLU A 28 -20.33 -1.69 -12.75
N SER A 29 -20.16 -0.57 -13.47
CA SER A 29 -19.64 -0.52 -14.85
C SER A 29 -18.53 0.53 -15.05
N ARG A 30 -17.73 0.81 -14.01
CA ARG A 30 -16.57 1.69 -14.13
C ARG A 30 -15.39 0.94 -14.77
N ALA A 31 -14.67 1.62 -15.68
CA ALA A 31 -13.41 1.12 -16.21
C ALA A 31 -12.40 0.87 -15.08
N VAL A 32 -11.75 -0.31 -15.12
CA VAL A 32 -10.72 -0.73 -14.15
C VAL A 32 -9.69 0.38 -13.99
N ASP A 33 -9.46 0.81 -12.76
CA ASP A 33 -8.46 1.80 -12.39
C ASP A 33 -7.29 1.06 -11.75
N PRO A 34 -6.18 0.84 -12.48
CA PRO A 34 -5.12 -0.06 -12.05
C PRO A 34 -4.50 0.30 -10.69
N VAL A 35 -4.46 1.61 -10.38
CA VAL A 35 -3.87 2.11 -9.14
C VAL A 35 -4.79 1.85 -7.94
N ARG A 36 -6.10 1.96 -8.15
CA ARG A 36 -7.13 1.70 -7.13
C ARG A 36 -7.30 0.20 -6.89
N ASP A 37 -7.41 -0.57 -7.97
CA ASP A 37 -7.83 -1.97 -7.92
C ASP A 37 -6.65 -2.90 -7.58
N PHE A 38 -5.45 -2.61 -8.06
CA PHE A 38 -4.24 -3.42 -7.83
C PHE A 38 -3.22 -2.75 -6.90
N GLY A 39 -3.50 -1.56 -6.38
CA GLY A 39 -2.60 -0.83 -5.49
C GLY A 39 -2.19 -1.68 -4.28
N TRP A 40 -3.16 -2.34 -3.63
CA TRP A 40 -2.90 -3.25 -2.52
C TRP A 40 -2.08 -4.47 -2.91
N LEU A 41 -2.30 -5.02 -4.11
CA LEU A 41 -1.53 -6.16 -4.62
C LEU A 41 -0.05 -5.78 -4.78
N MET A 42 0.22 -4.61 -5.38
CA MET A 42 1.59 -4.10 -5.56
C MET A 42 2.28 -3.79 -4.23
N VAL A 43 1.57 -3.21 -3.27
CA VAL A 43 2.12 -2.92 -1.93
C VAL A 43 2.42 -4.21 -1.17
N ALA A 44 1.49 -5.16 -1.13
CA ALA A 44 1.68 -6.45 -0.46
C ALA A 44 2.84 -7.23 -1.09
N TRP A 45 2.93 -7.22 -2.42
CA TRP A 45 4.03 -7.85 -3.15
C TRP A 45 5.37 -7.18 -2.83
N GLY A 46 5.46 -5.85 -2.90
CA GLY A 46 6.67 -5.10 -2.58
C GLY A 46 7.13 -5.30 -1.13
N ALA A 47 6.19 -5.31 -0.17
CA ALA A 47 6.47 -5.62 1.22
C ALA A 47 7.00 -7.05 1.39
N GLY A 48 6.39 -8.03 0.72
CA GLY A 48 6.85 -9.42 0.71
C GLY A 48 8.28 -9.57 0.17
N VAL A 49 8.58 -8.92 -0.96
CA VAL A 49 9.94 -8.91 -1.54
C VAL A 49 10.94 -8.25 -0.61
N ALA A 50 10.60 -7.11 0.01
CA ALA A 50 11.48 -6.43 0.95
C ALA A 50 11.79 -7.30 2.18
N VAL A 51 10.77 -7.94 2.77
CA VAL A 51 10.94 -8.87 3.89
C VAL A 51 11.79 -10.06 3.48
N PHE A 52 11.53 -10.64 2.30
CA PHE A 52 12.33 -11.74 1.75
C PHE A 52 13.81 -11.35 1.66
N ILE A 53 14.13 -10.20 1.06
CA ILE A 53 15.52 -9.71 0.97
C ILE A 53 16.15 -9.56 2.35
N LEU A 54 15.43 -8.95 3.31
CA LEU A 54 15.95 -8.75 4.67
C LEU A 54 16.24 -10.09 5.36
N LEU A 55 15.34 -11.08 5.25
CA LEU A 55 15.57 -12.41 5.83
C LEU A 55 16.86 -13.05 5.29
N PHE A 56 17.08 -12.99 3.97
CA PHE A 56 18.29 -13.54 3.36
C PHE A 56 19.54 -12.72 3.69
N ALA A 57 19.42 -11.40 3.82
CA ALA A 57 20.53 -10.52 4.19
C ALA A 57 21.03 -10.79 5.61
N PHE A 58 20.14 -11.17 6.54
CA PHE A 58 20.49 -11.49 7.93
C PHE A 58 20.80 -12.98 8.16
N ALA A 59 20.59 -13.85 7.17
CA ALA A 59 20.83 -15.29 7.29
C ALA A 59 22.31 -15.70 7.07
N VAL A 60 23.25 -14.74 7.09
CA VAL A 60 24.70 -14.92 6.92
C VAL A 60 25.41 -14.90 8.26
#